data_AF-Q16MB7-F1
#
_entry.id   AF-Q16MB7-F1
#
_cell.length_a   1.000
_cell.length_b   1.000
_cell.length_c   1.000
_cell.angle_alpha   90.00
_cell.angle_beta   90.00
_cell.angle_gamma   90.00
#
_symmetry.space_group_name_H-M   'P 1'
#
loop_
_entity.id
_entity.type
_entity.pdbx_description
1 polymer ?
#
loop_
_entity_poly.entity_id
_entity_poly.type
_entity_poly.pdbx_seq_one_letter_code
_entity_poly.pdbx_strand_id
1 'polypeptide(L)'
;MSGSDVGYRQTLVAIPEVRACLLNRIDVFEMKGDAVLLSESSERRKDFFGKYCPKFNESVDCFDDIFEGIAKCTGEETEKIVPVFKDVAYGVVDLVCENDGQFVFETQKPEFMACLGTLRESVTECKISNVTKSISLIHYGEEQCRDVENSRECVKQKVDTCSSPAVYNIFEVLYNRIMKASNCHQYTKIVELYDNNIDGASSNDDPGFNG
;
A
#
# COMPACT_ATOMS: atom_id res chain seq x y z
N MET A 1 -19.38 -8.47 23.86
CA MET A 1 -18.68 -8.72 22.59
C MET A 1 -17.72 -7.57 22.39
N SER A 2 -16.47 -7.84 22.04
CA SER A 2 -15.48 -6.78 21.79
C SER A 2 -15.78 -6.04 20.48
N GLY A 3 -15.24 -4.83 20.30
CA GLY A 3 -15.30 -4.13 19.01
C GLY A 3 -14.72 -4.97 17.86
N SER A 4 -13.68 -5.76 18.17
CA SER A 4 -13.06 -6.70 17.23
C SER A 4 -13.99 -7.84 16.79
N ASP A 5 -14.79 -8.42 17.70
CA ASP A 5 -15.78 -9.46 17.34
C ASP A 5 -16.88 -8.91 16.42
N VAL A 6 -17.29 -7.65 16.66
CA VAL A 6 -18.32 -6.96 15.86
C VAL A 6 -17.76 -6.64 14.47
N GLY A 7 -16.56 -6.05 14.41
CA GLY A 7 -15.88 -5.73 13.15
C GLY A 7 -15.62 -6.97 12.30
N TYR A 8 -15.14 -8.05 12.91
CA TYR A 8 -14.92 -9.33 12.22
C TYR A 8 -16.23 -9.88 11.60
N ARG A 9 -17.32 -9.90 12.37
CA ARG A 9 -18.62 -10.39 11.88
C ARG A 9 -19.19 -9.51 10.77
N GLN A 10 -19.14 -8.18 10.93
CA GLN A 10 -19.58 -7.25 9.88
C GLN A 10 -18.81 -7.48 8.59
N THR A 11 -17.48 -7.61 8.69
CA THR A 11 -16.62 -7.86 7.52
C THR A 11 -17.04 -9.13 6.78
N LEU A 12 -17.33 -10.23 7.49
CA LEU A 12 -17.75 -11.48 6.87
C LEU A 12 -19.14 -11.39 6.20
N VAL A 13 -20.07 -10.65 6.81
CA VAL A 13 -21.43 -10.47 6.29
C VAL A 13 -21.45 -9.58 5.04
N ALA A 14 -20.53 -8.61 4.94
CA ALA A 14 -20.42 -7.71 3.80
C ALA A 14 -19.92 -8.40 2.51
N ILE A 15 -19.19 -9.52 2.60
CA ILE A 15 -18.62 -10.22 1.43
C ILE A 15 -19.65 -10.52 0.31
N PRO A 16 -20.81 -11.15 0.58
CA PRO A 16 -21.84 -11.37 -0.44
C PRO A 16 -22.41 -10.08 -1.03
N GLU A 17 -22.50 -9.00 -0.25
CA GLU A 17 -23.02 -7.70 -0.68
C GLU A 17 -22.02 -7.01 -1.63
N VAL A 18 -20.73 -7.05 -1.30
CA VAL A 18 -19.64 -6.62 -2.18
C VAL A 18 -19.73 -7.35 -3.51
N ARG A 19 -19.89 -8.67 -3.49
CA ARG A 19 -20.03 -9.46 -4.72
C ARG A 19 -21.22 -9.01 -5.55
N ALA A 20 -22.39 -8.79 -4.93
CA ALA A 20 -23.58 -8.33 -5.64
C ALA A 20 -23.37 -6.93 -6.23
N CYS A 21 -22.76 -6.02 -5.48
CA CYS A 21 -22.42 -4.67 -5.94
C CYS A 21 -21.46 -4.69 -7.13
N LEU A 22 -20.39 -5.50 -7.08
CA LEU A 22 -19.44 -5.65 -8.18
C LEU A 22 -20.13 -6.18 -9.45
N LEU A 23 -21.01 -7.17 -9.33
CA LEU A 23 -21.76 -7.72 -10.46
C LEU A 23 -22.75 -6.72 -11.09
N ASN A 24 -23.21 -5.72 -10.33
CA ASN A 24 -24.04 -4.64 -10.86
C ASN A 24 -23.23 -3.57 -11.60
N ARG A 25 -21.95 -3.39 -11.26
CA ARG A 25 -21.06 -2.39 -11.89
C ARG A 25 -20.27 -2.97 -13.07
N ILE A 26 -19.98 -4.26 -13.03
CA ILE A 26 -19.12 -4.95 -13.99
C ILE A 26 -19.85 -6.18 -14.53
N ASP A 27 -20.11 -6.19 -15.84
CA ASP A 27 -20.48 -7.43 -16.53
C ASP A 27 -19.24 -8.33 -16.59
N VAL A 28 -19.18 -9.29 -15.68
CA VAL A 28 -18.02 -10.20 -15.55
C VAL A 28 -17.90 -11.14 -16.74
N PHE A 29 -19.00 -11.47 -17.43
CA PHE A 29 -18.95 -12.33 -18.61
C PHE A 29 -18.39 -11.57 -19.80
N GLU A 30 -18.83 -10.33 -20.00
CA GLU A 30 -18.27 -9.43 -21.01
C GLU A 30 -16.78 -9.16 -20.74
N MET A 31 -16.44 -8.80 -19.49
CA MET A 31 -15.05 -8.55 -19.09
C MET A 31 -14.15 -9.76 -19.33
N LYS A 32 -14.63 -10.96 -18.98
CA LYS A 32 -13.89 -12.19 -19.25
C LYS A 32 -13.71 -12.41 -20.74
N GLY A 33 -14.72 -12.16 -21.55
CA GLY A 33 -14.65 -12.27 -23.01
C GLY A 33 -13.60 -11.32 -23.60
N ASP A 34 -13.62 -10.06 -23.17
CA ASP A 34 -12.67 -9.04 -23.61
C ASP A 34 -11.23 -9.37 -23.16
N ALA A 35 -11.08 -9.95 -21.97
CA ALA A 35 -9.77 -10.29 -21.40
C ALA A 35 -9.05 -11.45 -22.11
N VAL A 36 -9.78 -12.35 -22.79
CA VAL A 36 -9.19 -13.50 -23.51
C VAL A 36 -8.18 -13.08 -24.57
N LEU A 37 -8.32 -11.85 -25.10
CA LEU A 37 -7.52 -11.32 -26.20
C LEU A 37 -6.40 -10.38 -25.71
N LEU A 38 -6.22 -10.29 -24.39
CA LEU A 38 -5.16 -9.47 -23.78
C LEU A 38 -3.83 -10.22 -23.75
N SER A 39 -2.79 -9.49 -24.14
CA SER A 39 -1.39 -9.88 -23.95
C SER A 39 -0.59 -8.61 -23.66
N GLU A 40 0.64 -8.79 -23.14
CA GLU A 40 1.54 -7.67 -22.81
C GLU A 40 1.80 -6.74 -24.02
N SER A 41 1.87 -7.30 -25.24
CA SER A 41 2.12 -6.57 -26.47
C SER A 41 0.85 -6.13 -27.23
N SER A 42 -0.34 -6.42 -26.68
CA SER A 42 -1.60 -6.14 -27.38
C SER A 42 -1.92 -4.65 -27.41
N GLU A 43 -2.21 -4.10 -28.59
CA GLU A 43 -2.76 -2.75 -28.74
C GLU A 43 -4.15 -2.61 -28.09
N ARG A 44 -4.83 -3.74 -27.84
CA ARG A 44 -6.16 -3.79 -27.20
C ARG A 44 -6.14 -3.56 -25.70
N ARG A 45 -4.95 -3.49 -25.08
CA ARG A 45 -4.83 -3.15 -23.65
C ARG A 45 -5.52 -1.83 -23.36
N LYS A 46 -5.27 -0.82 -24.20
CA LYS A 46 -5.88 0.50 -24.06
C LYS A 46 -7.40 0.46 -24.11
N ASP A 47 -7.97 -0.30 -25.04
CA ASP A 47 -9.43 -0.43 -25.16
C ASP A 47 -10.03 -1.14 -23.95
N PHE A 48 -9.38 -2.21 -23.48
CA PHE A 48 -9.83 -2.95 -22.31
C PHE A 48 -9.75 -2.11 -21.03
N PHE A 49 -8.57 -1.60 -20.70
CA PHE A 49 -8.39 -0.83 -19.47
C PHE A 49 -9.15 0.50 -19.55
N GLY A 50 -9.24 1.13 -20.72
CA GLY A 50 -10.11 2.30 -20.94
C GLY A 50 -11.59 2.01 -20.67
N LYS A 51 -12.08 0.79 -20.97
CA LYS A 51 -13.46 0.35 -20.71
C LYS A 51 -13.70 -0.02 -19.24
N TYR A 52 -12.75 -0.70 -18.58
CA TYR A 52 -12.98 -1.31 -17.27
C TYR A 52 -12.43 -0.50 -16.09
N CYS A 53 -11.40 0.34 -16.27
CA CYS A 53 -10.84 1.15 -15.20
C CYS A 53 -11.83 2.13 -14.54
N PRO A 54 -12.69 2.85 -15.30
CA PRO A 54 -13.75 3.65 -14.68
C PRO A 54 -14.68 2.80 -13.81
N LYS A 55 -15.03 1.58 -14.27
CA LYS A 55 -15.88 0.65 -13.52
C LYS A 55 -15.19 0.13 -12.26
N PHE A 56 -13.88 -0.13 -12.31
CA PHE A 56 -13.09 -0.51 -11.13
C PHE A 56 -13.01 0.63 -10.12
N ASN A 57 -12.80 1.85 -10.58
CA ASN A 57 -12.77 3.05 -9.74
C ASN A 57 -14.12 3.25 -9.05
N GLU A 58 -15.22 3.24 -9.81
CA GLU A 58 -16.58 3.29 -9.25
C GLU A 58 -16.83 2.14 -8.29
N SER A 59 -16.29 0.95 -8.53
CA SER A 59 -16.46 -0.25 -7.69
C SER A 59 -15.79 -0.18 -6.32
N VAL A 60 -14.92 0.79 -6.05
CA VAL A 60 -14.29 0.95 -4.73
C VAL A 60 -15.35 1.09 -3.62
N ASP A 61 -16.44 1.82 -3.89
CA ASP A 61 -17.52 1.98 -2.92
C ASP A 61 -18.29 0.67 -2.61
N CYS A 62 -18.10 -0.40 -3.40
CA CYS A 62 -18.67 -1.71 -3.05
C CYS A 62 -18.04 -2.31 -1.80
N PHE A 63 -16.91 -1.77 -1.34
CA PHE A 63 -16.15 -2.28 -0.20
C PHE A 63 -16.38 -1.48 1.09
N ASP A 64 -17.28 -0.49 1.09
CA ASP A 64 -17.53 0.39 2.23
C ASP A 64 -17.82 -0.37 3.53
N ASP A 65 -18.73 -1.34 3.48
CA ASP A 65 -19.09 -2.15 4.65
C ASP A 65 -17.94 -3.06 5.13
N ILE A 66 -17.06 -3.48 4.22
CA ILE A 66 -15.81 -4.18 4.57
C ILE A 66 -14.85 -3.21 5.27
N PHE A 67 -14.66 -2.00 4.73
CA PHE A 67 -13.78 -1.00 5.34
C PHE A 67 -14.27 -0.60 6.74
N GLU A 68 -15.58 -0.43 6.92
CA GLU A 68 -16.17 -0.20 8.23
C GLU A 68 -15.98 -1.37 9.19
N GLY A 69 -16.13 -2.60 8.70
CA GLY A 69 -15.87 -3.80 9.48
C GLY A 69 -14.42 -3.88 9.95
N ILE A 70 -13.47 -3.63 9.04
CA ILE A 70 -12.03 -3.58 9.35
C ILE A 70 -11.73 -2.46 10.34
N ALA A 71 -12.29 -1.26 10.15
CA ALA A 71 -12.14 -0.14 11.07
C ALA A 71 -12.54 -0.51 12.51
N LYS A 72 -13.64 -1.23 12.68
CA LYS A 72 -14.10 -1.70 14.01
C LYS A 72 -13.15 -2.72 14.65
N CYS A 73 -12.32 -3.40 13.85
CA CYS A 73 -11.26 -4.28 14.36
C CYS A 73 -10.06 -3.50 14.92
N THR A 74 -9.83 -2.26 14.47
CA THR A 74 -8.68 -1.46 14.92
C THR A 74 -8.96 -0.73 16.23
N GLY A 75 -10.24 -0.50 16.55
CA GLY A 75 -10.66 0.30 17.71
C GLY A 75 -10.55 1.81 17.47
N GLU A 76 -10.17 2.23 16.26
CA GLU A 76 -10.17 3.64 15.84
C GLU A 76 -11.58 4.12 15.44
N GLU A 77 -11.74 5.44 15.37
CA GLU A 77 -12.96 6.06 14.86
C GLU A 77 -13.14 5.72 13.37
N THR A 78 -14.22 5.01 13.05
CA THR A 78 -14.53 4.53 11.70
C THR A 78 -14.47 5.64 10.65
N GLU A 79 -14.98 6.83 10.99
CA GLU A 79 -14.98 8.03 10.15
C GLU A 79 -13.58 8.55 9.77
N LYS A 80 -12.55 8.25 10.58
CA LYS A 80 -11.17 8.65 10.29
C LYS A 80 -10.43 7.63 9.44
N ILE A 81 -10.69 6.34 9.64
CA ILE A 81 -9.90 5.26 9.03
C ILE A 81 -10.49 4.70 7.73
N VAL A 82 -11.82 4.71 7.57
CA VAL A 82 -12.47 4.27 6.32
C VAL A 82 -11.98 5.08 5.12
N PRO A 83 -11.82 6.42 5.18
CA PRO A 83 -11.24 7.18 4.07
C PRO A 83 -9.81 6.73 3.70
N VAL A 84 -9.02 6.25 4.66
CA VAL A 84 -7.67 5.73 4.41
C VAL A 84 -7.75 4.42 3.63
N PHE A 85 -8.62 3.49 4.03
CA PHE A 85 -8.82 2.25 3.29
C PHE A 85 -9.36 2.50 1.88
N LYS A 86 -10.26 3.47 1.71
CA LYS A 86 -10.71 3.91 0.38
C LYS A 86 -9.56 4.46 -0.46
N ASP A 87 -8.73 5.35 0.08
CA ASP A 87 -7.59 5.91 -0.65
C ASP A 87 -6.59 4.83 -1.08
N VAL A 88 -6.34 3.86 -0.21
CA VAL A 88 -5.51 2.68 -0.53
C VAL A 88 -6.15 1.84 -1.64
N ALA A 89 -7.47 1.59 -1.58
CA ALA A 89 -8.19 0.85 -2.62
C ALA A 89 -8.16 1.57 -3.97
N TYR A 90 -8.34 2.90 -3.99
CA TYR A 90 -8.12 3.72 -5.19
C TYR A 90 -6.68 3.60 -5.70
N GLY A 91 -5.69 3.55 -4.81
CA GLY A 91 -4.30 3.30 -5.19
C GLY A 91 -4.07 1.96 -5.88
N VAL A 92 -4.76 0.91 -5.44
CA VAL A 92 -4.71 -0.39 -6.13
C VAL A 92 -5.35 -0.30 -7.52
N VAL A 93 -6.48 0.41 -7.66
CA VAL A 93 -7.10 0.64 -8.96
C VAL A 93 -6.16 1.43 -9.88
N ASP A 94 -5.53 2.49 -9.38
CA ASP A 94 -4.57 3.30 -10.13
C ASP A 94 -3.41 2.42 -10.63
N LEU A 95 -2.82 1.59 -9.78
CA LEU A 95 -1.76 0.65 -10.15
C LEU A 95 -2.21 -0.35 -11.24
N VAL A 96 -3.42 -0.92 -11.11
CA VAL A 96 -3.98 -1.86 -12.08
C VAL A 96 -4.27 -1.18 -13.42
N CYS A 97 -4.57 0.11 -13.41
CA CYS A 97 -5.01 0.87 -14.58
C CYS A 97 -3.88 1.65 -15.27
N GLU A 98 -2.79 1.91 -14.55
CA GLU A 98 -1.65 2.65 -15.05
C GLU A 98 -1.02 1.95 -16.27
N ASN A 99 -0.61 2.75 -17.26
CA ASN A 99 0.05 2.30 -18.49
C ASN A 99 -0.71 1.16 -19.19
N ASP A 100 -2.02 1.33 -19.35
CA ASP A 100 -2.92 0.33 -19.96
C ASP A 100 -2.79 -1.05 -19.29
N GLY A 101 -2.70 -1.03 -17.95
CA GLY A 101 -2.60 -2.21 -17.10
C GLY A 101 -1.33 -3.01 -17.24
N GLN A 102 -0.21 -2.34 -17.52
CA GLN A 102 1.13 -2.93 -17.52
C GLN A 102 1.38 -3.78 -16.27
N PHE A 103 0.93 -3.29 -15.10
CA PHE A 103 1.05 -3.99 -13.83
C PHE A 103 0.47 -5.42 -13.87
N VAL A 104 -0.70 -5.62 -14.48
CA VAL A 104 -1.35 -6.93 -14.56
C VAL A 104 -0.45 -7.95 -15.27
N PHE A 105 0.28 -7.53 -16.30
CA PHE A 105 1.20 -8.40 -17.04
C PHE A 105 2.51 -8.62 -16.31
N GLU A 106 3.03 -7.59 -15.63
CA GLU A 106 4.22 -7.73 -14.78
C GLU A 106 3.99 -8.77 -13.68
N THR A 107 2.80 -8.83 -13.09
CA THR A 107 2.47 -9.83 -12.05
C THR A 107 2.51 -11.28 -12.54
N GLN A 108 2.45 -11.51 -13.85
CA GLN A 108 2.51 -12.85 -14.46
C GLN A 108 3.95 -13.32 -14.70
N LYS A 109 4.95 -12.44 -14.56
CA LYS A 109 6.36 -12.77 -14.82
C LYS A 109 6.93 -13.60 -13.65
N PRO A 110 7.74 -14.64 -13.91
CA PRO A 110 8.37 -15.43 -12.86
C PRO A 110 9.21 -14.58 -11.88
N GLU A 111 9.91 -13.56 -12.40
CA GLU A 111 10.74 -12.65 -11.61
C GLU A 111 9.91 -11.84 -10.61
N PHE A 112 8.69 -11.45 -11.00
CA PHE A 112 7.75 -10.78 -10.11
C PHE A 112 7.34 -11.70 -8.97
N MET A 113 6.93 -12.93 -9.27
CA MET A 113 6.49 -13.90 -8.26
C MET A 113 7.63 -14.28 -7.31
N ALA A 114 8.85 -14.44 -7.82
CA ALA A 114 10.03 -14.66 -6.99
C ALA A 114 10.26 -13.48 -6.03
N CYS A 115 10.20 -12.25 -6.55
CA CYS A 115 10.39 -11.05 -5.74
C CYS A 115 9.26 -10.80 -4.72
N LEU A 116 8.01 -11.12 -5.08
CA LEU A 116 6.88 -11.07 -4.15
C LEU A 116 7.11 -12.00 -2.94
N GLY A 117 7.79 -13.13 -3.15
CA GLY A 117 8.29 -13.99 -2.06
C GLY A 117 9.22 -13.26 -1.12
N THR A 118 10.24 -12.57 -1.66
CA THR A 118 11.16 -11.73 -0.88
C THR A 118 10.44 -10.62 -0.12
N LEU A 119 9.47 -9.94 -0.73
CA LEU A 119 8.66 -8.94 -0.04
C LEU A 119 7.89 -9.56 1.13
N ARG A 120 7.28 -10.74 0.94
CA ARG A 120 6.55 -11.44 2.00
C ARG A 120 7.45 -11.81 3.18
N GLU A 121 8.66 -12.29 2.93
CA GLU A 121 9.65 -12.56 3.98
C GLU A 121 10.06 -11.28 4.70
N SER A 122 10.26 -10.21 3.95
CA SER A 122 10.62 -8.88 4.45
C SER A 122 9.58 -8.30 5.42
N VAL A 123 8.29 -8.59 5.25
CA VAL A 123 7.24 -8.14 6.20
C VAL A 123 7.54 -8.58 7.63
N THR A 124 8.07 -9.79 7.82
CA THR A 124 8.42 -10.29 9.15
C THR A 124 9.80 -9.79 9.59
N GLU A 125 10.79 -9.89 8.70
CA GLU A 125 12.18 -9.55 9.02
C GLU A 125 12.38 -8.06 9.29
N CYS A 126 11.67 -7.21 8.55
CA CYS A 126 11.65 -5.76 8.72
C CYS A 126 10.63 -5.31 9.78
N LYS A 127 10.04 -6.23 10.54
CA LYS A 127 9.15 -5.93 11.67
C LYS A 127 7.93 -5.06 11.31
N ILE A 128 7.50 -5.06 10.04
CA ILE A 128 6.29 -4.35 9.58
C ILE A 128 5.06 -4.79 10.40
N SER A 129 5.00 -6.08 10.74
CA SER A 129 3.94 -6.63 11.61
C SER A 129 3.95 -6.07 13.03
N ASN A 130 5.11 -5.69 13.57
CA ASN A 130 5.22 -5.08 14.89
C ASN A 130 4.80 -3.62 14.88
N VAL A 131 5.12 -2.91 13.80
CA VAL A 131 4.67 -1.54 13.56
C VAL A 131 3.14 -1.47 13.38
N THR A 132 2.56 -2.53 12.81
CA THR A 132 1.11 -2.63 12.54
C THR A 132 0.32 -3.41 13.60
N LYS A 133 0.96 -3.91 14.68
CA LYS A 133 0.35 -4.77 15.71
C LYS A 133 -0.74 -4.09 16.54
N SER A 134 -0.67 -2.77 16.65
CA SER A 134 -1.71 -1.91 17.19
C SER A 134 -2.02 -0.93 16.08
N ILE A 135 -3.00 -1.27 15.23
CA ILE A 135 -3.42 -0.46 14.10
C ILE A 135 -4.01 0.84 14.67
N SER A 136 -3.14 1.79 14.94
CA SER A 136 -3.40 3.21 14.96
C SER A 136 -2.80 3.71 13.65
N LEU A 137 -3.55 3.67 12.53
CA LEU A 137 -3.05 4.14 11.23
C LEU A 137 -2.80 5.65 11.22
N ILE A 138 -3.37 6.36 12.19
CA ILE A 138 -3.51 7.82 12.15
C ILE A 138 -2.73 8.50 13.29
N HIS A 139 -2.60 7.87 14.45
CA HIS A 139 -1.95 8.47 15.63
C HIS A 139 -0.71 7.68 16.05
N TYR A 140 0.44 8.08 15.51
CA TYR A 140 1.76 7.59 15.86
C TYR A 140 2.53 8.63 16.68
N GLY A 141 3.24 8.20 17.72
CA GLY A 141 4.30 9.01 18.34
C GLY A 141 5.56 9.08 17.48
N GLU A 142 6.50 9.96 17.84
CA GLU A 142 7.78 10.13 17.13
C GLU A 142 8.55 8.81 16.96
N GLU A 143 8.69 8.03 18.03
CA GLU A 143 9.38 6.74 17.99
C GLU A 143 8.68 5.75 17.05
N GLN A 144 7.35 5.72 17.06
CA GLN A 144 6.59 4.83 16.19
C GLN A 144 6.73 5.25 14.72
N CYS A 145 6.72 6.56 14.42
CA CYS A 145 6.98 7.04 13.07
C CYS A 145 8.39 6.70 12.58
N ARG A 146 9.39 6.80 13.46
CA ARG A 146 10.75 6.36 13.16
C ARG A 146 10.83 4.85 12.91
N ASP A 147 10.10 4.05 13.69
CA ASP A 147 10.03 2.60 13.48
C ASP A 147 9.36 2.24 12.15
N VAL A 148 8.29 2.95 11.78
CA VAL A 148 7.63 2.81 10.46
C VAL A 148 8.62 3.07 9.32
N GLU A 149 9.38 4.17 9.40
CA GLU A 149 10.35 4.54 8.37
C GLU A 149 11.54 3.56 8.31
N ASN A 150 12.07 3.15 9.46
CA ASN A 150 13.11 2.12 9.54
C ASN A 150 12.65 0.79 8.93
N SER A 151 11.39 0.40 9.17
CA SER A 151 10.80 -0.79 8.57
C SER A 151 10.65 -0.65 7.05
N ARG A 152 10.25 0.52 6.55
CA ARG A 152 10.16 0.81 5.12
C ARG A 152 11.52 0.73 4.43
N GLU A 153 12.55 1.38 4.97
CA GLU A 153 13.91 1.32 4.42
C GLU A 153 14.49 -0.11 4.45
N CYS A 154 14.18 -0.90 5.49
CA CYS A 154 14.54 -2.32 5.51
C CYS A 154 13.86 -3.10 4.36
N VAL A 155 12.57 -2.87 4.10
CA VAL A 155 11.85 -3.53 2.99
C VAL A 155 12.47 -3.14 1.66
N LYS A 156 12.76 -1.85 1.46
CA LYS A 156 13.45 -1.35 0.27
C LYS A 156 14.77 -2.09 0.04
N GLN A 157 15.66 -2.12 1.03
CA GLN A 157 16.95 -2.79 0.91
C GLN A 157 16.85 -4.27 0.54
N LYS A 158 15.81 -4.96 1.02
CA LYS A 158 15.59 -6.38 0.67
C LYS A 158 15.02 -6.54 -0.73
N VAL A 159 14.01 -5.76 -1.09
CA VAL A 159 13.34 -5.87 -2.40
C VAL A 159 14.20 -5.33 -3.53
N ASP A 160 15.09 -4.36 -3.27
CA ASP A 160 16.07 -3.85 -4.25
C ASP A 160 17.04 -4.94 -4.74
N THR A 161 17.20 -6.04 -3.99
CA THR A 161 18.01 -7.19 -4.41
C THR A 161 17.30 -8.10 -5.41
N CYS A 162 16.01 -7.90 -5.66
CA CYS A 162 15.21 -8.71 -6.57
C CYS A 162 15.09 -8.05 -7.97
N SER A 163 14.96 -8.86 -9.02
CA SER A 163 14.88 -8.39 -10.41
C SER A 163 13.49 -7.89 -10.83
N SER A 164 12.75 -7.20 -9.97
CA SER A 164 11.41 -6.68 -10.28
C SER A 164 11.10 -5.36 -9.57
N PRO A 165 11.48 -4.21 -10.17
CA PRO A 165 11.20 -2.88 -9.63
C PRO A 165 9.70 -2.64 -9.36
N ALA A 166 8.83 -3.31 -10.13
CA ALA A 166 7.39 -3.27 -9.95
C ALA A 166 6.94 -3.66 -8.54
N VAL A 167 7.59 -4.65 -7.90
CA VAL A 167 7.19 -5.13 -6.56
C VAL A 167 7.45 -4.06 -5.51
N TYR A 168 8.59 -3.38 -5.58
CA TYR A 168 8.90 -2.27 -4.68
C TYR A 168 7.98 -1.07 -4.92
N ASN A 169 7.71 -0.74 -6.18
CA ASN A 169 6.82 0.37 -6.53
C ASN A 169 5.41 0.19 -5.94
N ILE A 170 4.87 -1.05 -5.91
CA ILE A 170 3.59 -1.34 -5.24
C ILE A 170 3.67 -1.03 -3.75
N PHE A 171 4.70 -1.56 -3.09
CA PHE A 171 4.90 -1.35 -1.66
C PHE A 171 4.96 0.15 -1.34
N GLU A 172 5.72 0.91 -2.12
CA GLU A 172 5.86 2.36 -1.96
C GLU A 172 4.55 3.12 -2.21
N VAL A 173 3.80 2.80 -3.27
CA VAL A 173 2.52 3.46 -3.55
C VAL A 173 1.54 3.24 -2.40
N LEU A 174 1.43 2.01 -1.89
CA LEU A 174 0.52 1.69 -0.78
C LEU A 174 1.02 2.29 0.54
N TYR A 175 2.32 2.23 0.82
CA TYR A 175 2.95 2.85 1.97
C TYR A 175 2.68 4.35 2.01
N ASN A 176 2.96 5.06 0.92
CA ASN A 176 2.81 6.50 0.84
C ASN A 176 1.36 6.96 1.07
N ARG A 177 0.37 6.19 0.61
CA ARG A 177 -1.05 6.48 0.84
C ARG A 177 -1.43 6.33 2.31
N ILE A 178 -0.98 5.27 2.97
CA ILE A 178 -1.18 5.07 4.41
C ILE A 178 -0.49 6.19 5.20
N MET A 179 0.77 6.51 4.86
CA MET A 179 1.56 7.53 5.57
C MET A 179 1.04 8.95 5.36
N LYS A 180 0.43 9.24 4.21
CA LYS A 180 -0.25 10.52 3.97
C LYS A 180 -1.42 10.75 4.93
N ALA A 181 -2.11 9.68 5.33
CA ALA A 181 -3.20 9.75 6.29
C ALA A 181 -2.73 9.76 7.76
N SER A 182 -1.46 9.44 8.01
CA SER A 182 -0.90 9.42 9.35
C SER A 182 -0.34 10.77 9.77
N ASN A 183 -0.12 10.96 11.07
CA ASN A 183 0.56 12.14 11.60
C ASN A 183 2.10 12.10 11.47
N CYS A 184 2.68 11.08 10.84
CA CYS A 184 4.14 10.93 10.76
C CYS A 184 4.85 11.99 9.92
N HIS A 185 4.14 12.65 9.00
CA HIS A 185 4.63 13.81 8.27
C HIS A 185 5.12 14.96 9.19
N GLN A 186 4.63 15.01 10.43
CA GLN A 186 5.03 16.01 11.43
C GLN A 186 6.45 15.75 11.95
N TYR A 187 6.94 14.50 11.86
CA TYR A 187 8.24 14.07 12.38
C TYR A 187 9.30 13.91 11.29
N THR A 188 8.91 13.74 10.01
CA THR A 188 9.84 13.67 8.87
C THR A 188 10.71 14.93 8.74
N LYS A 189 10.16 16.12 9.07
CA LYS A 189 10.91 17.38 9.12
C LYS A 189 11.99 17.42 10.21
N ILE A 190 11.83 16.67 11.29
CA ILE A 190 12.78 16.67 12.41
C ILE A 190 14.00 15.81 12.05
N VAL A 191 13.79 14.67 11.39
CA VAL A 191 14.88 13.78 10.93
C VAL A 191 15.80 14.50 9.93
N GLU A 192 15.23 15.18 8.92
CA GLU A 192 16.03 15.99 7.99
C GLU A 192 16.83 17.09 8.70
N LEU A 193 16.28 17.73 9.75
CA LEU A 193 16.99 18.75 10.52
C LEU A 193 18.07 18.15 11.44
N TYR A 194 17.92 16.91 11.91
CA TYR A 194 18.92 16.22 12.71
C TYR A 194 20.07 15.71 11.83
N ASP A 195 19.78 15.08 10.69
CA ASP A 195 20.81 14.56 9.78
C ASP A 195 21.65 15.69 9.16
N ASN A 196 21.00 16.79 8.76
CA ASN A 196 21.72 17.98 8.29
C ASN A 196 22.58 18.65 9.39
N ASN A 197 22.25 18.45 10.67
CA ASN A 197 23.07 18.93 11.79
C ASN A 197 24.23 17.97 12.14
N ILE A 198 24.10 16.68 11.84
CA ILE A 198 25.18 15.69 12.01
C ILE A 198 26.21 15.84 10.89
N ASP A 199 25.76 16.01 9.65
CA ASP A 199 26.65 16.26 8.50
C ASP A 199 27.35 17.63 8.59
N GLY A 200 26.73 18.60 9.27
CA GLY A 200 27.36 19.89 9.61
C GLY A 200 28.37 19.85 10.77
N ALA A 201 28.40 18.75 11.55
CA ALA A 201 29.31 18.60 12.70
C ALA A 201 30.58 17.81 12.38
N SER A 202 30.69 17.20 11.20
CA SER A 202 31.86 16.37 10.80
C SER A 202 32.93 17.10 9.99
N SER A 203 32.95 18.43 9.96
CA SER A 203 34.06 19.19 9.38
C SER A 203 34.61 20.20 10.37
N ASN A 204 35.56 19.75 11.21
CA ASN A 204 36.71 20.51 11.72
C ASN A 204 37.59 19.59 12.60
N ASP A 205 38.39 18.74 11.96
CA ASP A 205 39.56 18.12 12.59
C ASP A 205 40.73 19.11 12.61
N ASP A 206 41.13 19.45 13.83
CA ASP A 206 42.50 19.60 14.38
C ASP A 206 43.52 20.61 13.77
N PRO A 207 44.02 21.60 14.54
CA PRO A 207 45.24 22.31 14.21
C PRO A 207 46.47 21.57 14.76
N GLY A 208 47.32 21.08 13.86
CA GLY A 208 48.62 20.49 14.21
C GLY A 208 49.48 21.41 15.09
N PHE A 209 49.99 20.86 16.20
CA PHE A 209 50.96 21.49 17.08
C PHE A 209 52.38 21.11 16.64
N ASN A 210 53.17 22.13 16.27
CA ASN A 210 54.63 22.06 16.20
C ASN A 210 55.22 22.13 17.62
N GLY A 211 56.18 21.26 17.95
CA GLY A 211 56.98 21.30 19.18
C GLY A 211 57.63 19.97 19.50
#